data_AF-A0A7V9S101-F1
#
_entry.id   AF-A0A7V9S101-F1
#
_cell.length_a   1.000
_cell.length_b   1.000
_cell.length_c   1.000
_cell.angle_alpha   90.00
_cell.angle_beta   90.00
_cell.angle_gamma   90.00
#
_symmetry.space_group_name_H-M   'P 1'
#
loop_
_entity.id
_entity.type
_entity.pdbx_description
1 polymer ?
#
loop_
_entity_poly.entity_id
_entity_poly.type
_entity_poly.pdbx_seq_one_letter_code
_entity_poly.pdbx_strand_id
1 'polypeptide(L)' 'MKELSCGAVVPNCDAKFTAASESEIMSQVADHARRVHGTDDVPPEVAEKVRLNIRETA' A
#
# COMPACT_ATOMS: atom_id res chain seq x y z
N MET A 1 12.62 -4.73 -8.34
CA MET A 1 12.08 -4.43 -6.98
C MET A 1 10.70 -3.83 -7.17
N LYS A 2 9.85 -3.75 -6.16
CA LYS A 2 8.52 -3.12 -6.27
C LYS A 2 8.41 -1.93 -5.34
N GLU A 3 7.64 -0.93 -5.75
CA GLU A 3 7.32 0.25 -4.95
C GLU A 3 5.83 0.58 -4.98
N LEU A 4 5.37 1.25 -3.93
CA LEU A 4 4.03 1.84 -3.83
C LEU A 4 4.11 3.18 -3.10
N SER A 5 3.39 4.17 -3.60
CA SER A 5 3.12 5.41 -2.87
C SER A 5 1.66 5.42 -2.42
N CYS A 6 1.41 5.44 -1.12
CA CYS A 6 0.05 5.44 -0.57
C CYS A 6 -0.76 6.68 -0.99
N GLY A 7 -0.08 7.80 -1.25
CA GLY A 7 -0.68 9.02 -1.80
C GLY A 7 -1.35 8.84 -3.16
N ALA A 8 -0.99 7.80 -3.92
CA ALA A 8 -1.66 7.42 -5.17
C ALA A 8 -2.97 6.66 -4.93
N VAL A 9 -3.20 6.15 -3.71
CA VAL A 9 -4.38 5.39 -3.32
C VAL A 9 -5.34 6.25 -2.50
N VAL A 10 -4.82 6.98 -1.51
CA VAL A 10 -5.57 7.91 -0.66
C VAL A 10 -4.92 9.29 -0.66
N PRO A 11 -5.69 10.38 -0.78
CA PRO A 11 -5.14 11.72 -0.74
C PRO A 11 -4.52 12.03 0.63
N ASN A 12 -3.49 12.89 0.65
CA ASN A 12 -2.80 13.34 1.87
C ASN A 12 -2.07 12.23 2.66
N CYS A 13 -1.60 11.17 2.01
CA CYS A 13 -0.71 10.19 2.62
C CYS A 13 0.65 10.14 1.91
N ASP A 14 1.71 10.49 2.62
CA ASP A 14 3.08 10.49 2.08
C ASP A 14 3.82 9.16 2.27
N ALA A 15 3.14 8.12 2.78
CA ALA A 15 3.75 6.83 3.01
C ALA A 15 4.20 6.18 1.69
N LYS A 16 5.42 5.63 1.69
CA LYS A 16 6.01 4.88 0.58
C LYS A 16 6.47 3.53 1.06
N PHE A 17 6.27 2.52 0.23
CA PHE A 17 6.61 1.13 0.51
C PHE A 17 7.48 0.60 -0.61
N THR A 18 8.48 -0.20 -0.26
CA THR A 18 9.30 -0.93 -1.22
C THR A 18 9.49 -2.36 -0.72
N ALA A 19 9.46 -3.32 -1.64
CA ALA A 19 9.67 -4.73 -1.32
C ALA A 19 10.12 -5.53 -2.54
N ALA A 20 10.49 -6.80 -2.35
CA ALA A 20 10.80 -7.68 -3.47
C ALA A 20 9.53 -8.14 -4.20
N SER A 21 8.40 -8.24 -3.49
CA SER A 21 7.15 -8.79 -4.00
C SER A 21 5.94 -7.91 -3.69
N GLU A 22 4.87 -8.09 -4.48
CA GLU A 22 3.59 -7.41 -4.25
C GLU A 22 2.98 -7.79 -2.90
N SER A 23 3.05 -9.07 -2.53
CA SER A 23 2.55 -9.61 -1.27
C SER A 23 3.18 -8.92 -0.06
N GLU A 24 4.49 -8.62 -0.14
CA GLU A 24 5.21 -7.90 0.91
C GLU A 24 4.76 -6.44 1.00
N ILE A 25 4.54 -5.77 -0.14
CA ILE A 25 3.96 -4.42 -0.13
C ILE A 25 2.56 -4.44 0.49
N MET A 26 1.71 -5.40 0.12
CA MET A 26 0.36 -5.54 0.69
C MET A 26 0.40 -5.75 2.21
N SER A 27 1.37 -6.53 2.71
CA SER A 27 1.57 -6.69 4.16
C SER A 27 1.95 -5.37 4.83
N GLN A 28 2.89 -4.61 4.24
CA GLN A 28 3.28 -3.30 4.78
C GLN A 28 2.13 -2.29 4.75
N VAL A 29 1.29 -2.32 3.71
CA VAL A 29 0.11 -1.46 3.60
C VAL A 29 -0.94 -1.80 4.66
N ALA A 30 -1.19 -3.09 4.91
CA ALA A 30 -2.09 -3.52 5.98
C ALA A 30 -1.60 -3.07 7.36
N ASP A 31 -0.30 -3.24 7.64
CA ASP A 31 0.33 -2.71 8.86
C ASP A 31 0.18 -1.19 8.97
N HIS A 32 0.41 -0.46 7.89
CA HIS A 32 0.23 0.99 7.84
C HIS A 32 -1.21 1.39 8.10
N ALA A 33 -2.18 0.73 7.45
CA ALA A 33 -3.60 0.99 7.62
C ALA A 33 -4.04 0.84 9.07
N ARG A 34 -3.61 -0.23 9.71
CA ARG A 34 -3.88 -0.49 11.12
C ARG A 34 -3.26 0.57 12.05
N ARG A 35 -2.02 0.99 11.80
CA ARG A 35 -1.27 1.90 12.69
C ARG A 35 -1.64 3.37 12.51
N VAL A 36 -1.87 3.81 11.27
CA VAL A 36 -2.08 5.22 10.93
C VAL A 36 -3.57 5.57 10.88
N HIS A 37 -4.39 4.67 10.34
CA HIS A 37 -5.81 4.92 10.14
C HIS A 37 -6.70 4.22 11.18
N GLY A 38 -6.13 3.32 12.00
CA GLY A 38 -6.88 2.58 13.01
C GLY A 38 -7.88 1.58 12.41
N THR A 39 -7.72 1.25 11.13
CA THR A 39 -8.57 0.28 10.42
C THR A 39 -7.90 -1.08 10.46
N ASP A 40 -8.50 -2.05 11.17
CA ASP A 40 -8.00 -3.42 11.18
C ASP A 40 -8.24 -4.16 9.85
N ASP A 41 -9.16 -3.66 9.02
CA ASP A 41 -9.48 -4.24 7.71
C ASP A 41 -9.30 -3.21 6.59
N VAL A 42 -8.60 -3.60 5.53
CA VAL A 42 -8.45 -2.79 4.31
C VAL A 42 -9.57 -3.19 3.36
N PRO A 43 -10.54 -2.29 3.06
CA PRO A 43 -11.64 -2.61 2.16
C PRO A 43 -11.14 -3.16 0.82
N PRO A 44 -11.85 -4.11 0.20
CA PRO A 44 -11.40 -4.78 -1.02
C PRO A 44 -11.14 -3.79 -2.18
N GLU A 45 -11.92 -2.71 -2.25
CA GLU A 45 -11.72 -1.61 -3.20
C GLU A 45 -10.39 -0.85 -2.99
N VAL A 46 -9.97 -0.67 -1.74
CA VAL A 46 -8.69 -0.03 -1.41
C VAL A 46 -7.56 -1.01 -1.71
N ALA A 47 -7.72 -2.29 -1.35
CA ALA A 47 -6.74 -3.33 -1.66
C ALA A 47 -6.51 -3.47 -3.17
N GLU A 48 -7.56 -3.37 -3.99
CA GLU A 48 -7.44 -3.37 -5.44
C GLU A 48 -6.71 -2.14 -5.97
N LYS A 49 -7.07 -0.93 -5.49
CA LYS A 49 -6.35 0.30 -5.85
C LYS A 49 -4.88 0.26 -5.45
N VAL A 50 -4.56 -0.33 -4.31
CA VAL A 50 -3.18 -0.55 -3.87
C VAL A 50 -2.45 -1.41 -4.90
N ARG A 51 -3.00 -2.59 -5.24
CA ARG A 51 -2.39 -3.50 -6.22
C ARG A 51 -2.16 -2.84 -7.58
N LEU A 52 -3.14 -2.07 -8.07
CA LEU A 52 -3.04 -1.33 -9.34
C LEU A 52 -1.97 -0.23 -9.33
N ASN A 53 -1.58 0.27 -8.16
CA ASN A 53 -0.57 1.32 -8.01
C ASN A 53 0.82 0.79 -7.62
N ILE A 54 0.98 -0.53 -7.45
CA ILE A 54 2.29 -1.13 -7.25
C ILE A 54 3.05 -1.10 -8.58
N ARG A 55 4.25 -0.51 -8.55
CA ARG A 55 5.11 -0.37 -9.72
C ARG A 55 6.37 -1.19 -9.55
N GLU A 56 6.86 -1.70 -10.67
CA GLU A 56 8.21 -2.28 -10.71
C GLU A 56 9.24 -1.16 -10.80
N THR A 57 10.29 -1.30 -10.00
CA THR A 57 11.47 -0.45 -10.03
C THR A 57 12.63 -1.27 -10.57
N ALA A 58 13.26 -0.72 -11.59
CA ALA A 58 14.45 -1.25 -12.24
C ALA A 58 15.70 -1.05 -11.37
#